data_AF-A0AAW9DKW6-F1
#
_entry.id   AF-A0AAW9DKW6-F1
#
_cell.length_a   1.000
_cell.length_b   1.000
_cell.length_c   1.000
_cell.angle_alpha   90.00
_cell.angle_beta   90.00
_cell.angle_gamma   90.00
#
_symmetry.space_group_name_H-M   'P 1'
#
loop_
_entity.id
_entity.type
_entity.pdbx_description
1 polymer ?
#
loop_
_entity_poly.entity_id
_entity_poly.type
_entity_poly.pdbx_seq_one_letter_code
_entity_poly.pdbx_strand_id
1 'polypeptide(L)'
;GSETKYSETKGSDFLIEDEEERQQVDEKQEENFTSKVDGVTKYDRDYIWGLVHDQLRQSGLSQSASDYAMIYFSDRYQYALEHMRFARSAEVIAEYVFNGVLSEWTKQLRRQEVKGGD
;
A
#
# COMPACT_ATOMS: atom_id res chain seq x y z
N GLY A 1 57.93 -3.05 5.55
CA GLY A 1 57.87 -1.89 6.45
C GLY A 1 56.95 -0.87 5.82
N SER A 2 56.06 -0.30 6.64
CA SER A 2 54.98 0.69 6.39
C SER A 2 55.31 1.75 5.31
N GLU A 3 54.36 2.34 4.58
CA GLU A 3 53.42 3.36 5.07
C GLU A 3 52.17 3.50 4.18
N THR A 4 51.03 3.72 4.82
CA THR A 4 49.73 4.08 4.26
C THR A 4 49.66 5.58 3.98
N LYS A 5 49.05 5.98 2.84
CA LYS A 5 48.68 7.38 2.60
C LYS A 5 47.17 7.55 2.76
N TYR A 6 46.82 8.33 3.77
CA TYR A 6 45.49 8.86 4.05
C TYR A 6 44.95 9.67 2.89
N SER A 7 43.65 9.55 2.60
CA SER A 7 42.85 10.65 2.07
C SER A 7 41.40 10.49 2.51
N GLU A 8 40.94 11.56 3.16
CA GLU A 8 39.67 11.79 3.81
C GLU A 8 38.49 11.79 2.83
N THR A 9 37.34 11.31 3.29
CA THR A 9 36.08 12.02 3.03
C THR A 9 35.23 11.97 4.29
N LYS A 10 35.04 13.16 4.87
CA LYS A 10 34.04 13.45 5.89
C LYS A 10 32.65 13.16 5.31
N GLY A 11 31.83 12.45 6.06
CA GLY A 11 30.47 12.14 5.66
C GLY A 11 29.66 11.64 6.85
N SER A 12 29.13 12.60 7.61
CA SER A 12 27.98 12.49 8.51
C SER A 12 28.00 11.40 9.58
N ASP A 13 28.26 11.82 10.82
CA ASP A 13 27.70 11.20 12.02
C ASP A 13 26.17 11.22 11.91
N PHE A 14 25.59 10.11 11.43
CA PHE A 14 24.24 9.72 11.84
C PHE A 14 24.42 8.63 12.88
N LEU A 15 24.44 9.08 14.14
CA LEU A 15 24.20 8.23 15.30
C LEU A 15 22.77 7.69 15.17
N ILE A 16 22.63 6.53 14.54
CA ILE A 16 21.45 5.70 14.69
C ILE A 16 21.70 4.93 15.98
N GLU A 17 21.04 5.36 17.06
CA GLU A 17 20.88 4.54 18.26
C GLU A 17 20.16 3.26 17.85
N ASP A 18 20.96 2.21 17.72
CA ASP A 18 20.56 0.83 17.61
C ASP A 18 20.19 0.34 19.02
N GLU A 19 18.92 0.44 19.38
CA GLU A 19 18.37 -0.24 20.56
C GLU A 19 16.88 -0.49 20.35
N GLU A 20 16.52 -1.67 19.84
CA GLU A 20 15.82 -2.62 20.69
C GLU A 20 15.79 -4.02 20.07
N GLU A 21 16.21 -4.96 20.91
CA GLU A 21 16.39 -6.36 20.66
C GLU A 21 15.07 -7.13 20.47
N ARG A 22 15.13 -8.10 19.54
CA ARG A 22 14.65 -9.49 19.69
C ARG A 22 13.23 -9.69 20.26
N GLN A 23 12.36 -10.24 19.40
CA GLN A 23 11.59 -11.44 19.76
C GLN A 23 11.24 -12.25 18.50
N GLN A 24 12.02 -13.31 18.27
CA GLN A 24 11.54 -14.48 17.55
C GLN A 24 10.47 -15.14 18.42
N VAL A 25 9.27 -15.38 17.89
CA VAL A 25 8.39 -16.42 18.43
C VAL A 25 7.47 -16.97 17.34
N ASP A 26 7.68 -18.26 17.11
CA ASP A 26 6.75 -19.31 16.69
C ASP A 26 5.81 -19.11 15.49
N GLU A 27 6.16 -19.85 14.45
CA GLU A 27 5.23 -20.53 13.54
C GLU A 27 4.17 -21.31 14.33
N LYS A 28 2.97 -20.75 14.51
CA LYS A 28 1.78 -21.52 14.85
C LYS A 28 0.61 -21.11 13.98
N GLN A 29 0.24 -22.05 13.13
CA GLN A 29 -1.10 -22.20 12.57
C GLN A 29 -2.13 -21.94 13.67
N GLU A 30 -2.85 -20.83 13.56
CA GLU A 30 -4.14 -20.67 14.21
C GLU A 30 -5.14 -20.34 13.12
N GLU A 31 -5.87 -21.37 12.67
CA GLU A 31 -7.29 -21.17 12.41
C GLU A 31 -7.84 -20.41 13.61
N ASN A 32 -8.48 -19.26 13.42
CA ASN A 32 -9.67 -18.81 14.14
C ASN A 32 -9.99 -17.32 13.92
N PHE A 33 -11.29 -17.04 13.88
CA PHE A 33 -11.97 -15.75 13.94
C PHE A 33 -12.02 -14.93 12.64
N THR A 34 -12.88 -15.36 11.70
CA THR A 34 -13.58 -14.44 10.81
C THR A 34 -14.60 -13.65 11.63
N SER A 35 -14.13 -12.66 12.38
CA SER A 35 -15.04 -11.68 12.97
C SER A 35 -15.64 -10.89 11.81
N LYS A 36 -16.89 -11.19 11.44
CA LYS A 36 -17.70 -10.38 10.51
C LYS A 36 -18.19 -9.08 11.16
N VAL A 37 -17.36 -8.51 12.03
CA VAL A 37 -17.56 -7.20 12.60
C VAL A 37 -16.60 -6.33 11.83
N ASP A 38 -17.12 -5.34 11.11
CA ASP A 38 -16.32 -4.25 10.55
C ASP A 38 -15.44 -3.75 11.68
N GLY A 39 -14.18 -4.19 11.67
CA GLY A 39 -13.23 -3.81 12.71
C GLY A 39 -13.15 -2.31 12.63
N VAL A 40 -13.43 -1.61 13.74
CA VAL A 40 -13.31 -0.15 13.80
C VAL A 40 -11.84 0.17 13.53
N THR A 41 -11.55 0.40 12.27
CA THR A 41 -10.25 0.75 11.76
C THR A 41 -10.02 2.20 12.10
N LYS A 42 -8.81 2.54 12.55
CA LYS A 42 -8.42 3.93 12.80
C LYS A 42 -8.38 4.76 11.52
N TYR A 43 -8.52 4.13 10.36
CA TYR A 43 -8.50 4.77 9.05
C TYR A 43 -9.92 4.92 8.54
N ASP A 44 -10.39 6.15 8.41
CA ASP A 44 -11.70 6.46 7.85
C ASP A 44 -11.81 5.98 6.39
N ARG A 45 -12.81 5.14 6.13
CA ARG A 45 -13.04 4.53 4.82
C ARG A 45 -13.44 5.56 3.77
N ASP A 46 -14.30 6.51 4.12
CA ASP A 46 -14.82 7.52 3.19
C ASP A 46 -13.75 8.57 2.86
N TYR A 47 -12.91 8.92 3.85
CA TYR A 47 -11.73 9.74 3.62
C TYR A 47 -10.75 9.06 2.65
N ILE A 48 -10.43 7.79 2.86
CA ILE A 48 -9.54 7.04 1.96
C ILE A 48 -10.17 6.86 0.58
N TRP A 49 -11.48 6.64 0.51
CA TRP A 49 -12.21 6.58 -0.76
C TRP A 49 -12.02 7.87 -1.56
N GLY A 50 -12.16 9.03 -0.91
CA GLY A 50 -11.94 10.34 -1.52
C GLY A 50 -10.52 10.51 -2.05
N LEU A 51 -9.51 10.18 -1.24
CA LEU A 51 -8.10 10.26 -1.65
C LEU A 51 -7.81 9.39 -2.88
N VAL A 52 -8.29 8.15 -2.88
CA VAL A 52 -8.08 7.23 -4.01
C VAL A 52 -8.79 7.72 -5.27
N HIS A 53 -10.02 8.21 -5.13
CA HIS A 53 -10.78 8.77 -6.26
C HIS A 53 -10.06 9.98 -6.87
N ASP A 54 -9.62 10.92 -6.03
CA ASP A 54 -8.86 12.09 -6.46
C ASP A 54 -7.55 11.70 -7.15
N GLN A 55 -6.82 10.70 -6.63
CA GLN A 55 -5.60 10.20 -7.28
C GLN A 55 -5.86 9.59 -8.66
N LEU A 56 -6.96 8.85 -8.84
CA LEU A 56 -7.36 8.32 -10.15
C LEU A 56 -7.62 9.46 -11.14
N ARG A 57 -8.32 10.52 -10.69
CA ARG A 57 -8.59 11.71 -11.51
C ARG A 57 -7.29 12.43 -11.88
N GLN A 58 -6.36 12.59 -10.94
CA GLN A 58 -5.05 13.21 -11.16
C GLN A 58 -4.16 12.38 -12.09
N SER A 59 -4.32 11.05 -12.11
CA SER A 59 -3.61 10.14 -13.03
C SER A 59 -4.15 10.16 -14.46
N GLY A 60 -5.19 10.96 -14.73
CA GLY A 60 -5.74 11.21 -16.06
C GLY A 60 -7.01 10.44 -16.40
N LEU A 61 -7.62 9.72 -15.44
CA LEU A 61 -8.90 9.07 -15.68
C LEU A 61 -10.03 10.11 -15.73
N SER A 62 -10.97 9.91 -16.66
CA SER A 62 -12.21 10.68 -16.70
C SER A 62 -13.06 10.39 -15.45
N GLN A 63 -14.03 11.25 -15.15
CA GLN A 63 -14.87 11.09 -13.95
C GLN A 63 -15.54 9.72 -13.95
N SER A 64 -16.17 9.35 -15.07
CA SER A 64 -16.84 8.08 -15.24
C SER A 64 -15.88 6.90 -15.16
N ALA A 65 -14.66 7.02 -15.68
CA ALA A 65 -13.64 5.98 -15.57
C ALA A 65 -13.16 5.81 -14.12
N SER A 66 -12.95 6.90 -13.39
CA SER A 66 -12.62 6.85 -11.96
C SER A 66 -13.75 6.22 -11.15
N ASP A 67 -14.99 6.66 -11.35
CA ASP A 67 -16.16 6.10 -10.66
C ASP A 67 -16.29 4.59 -10.91
N TYR A 68 -16.02 4.15 -12.14
CA TYR A 68 -16.04 2.74 -12.49
C TYR A 68 -14.84 1.98 -11.91
N ALA A 69 -13.64 2.54 -11.89
CA ALA A 69 -12.49 1.90 -11.25
C ALA A 69 -12.71 1.69 -9.74
N MET A 70 -13.45 2.60 -9.08
CA MET A 70 -13.76 2.49 -7.65
C MET A 70 -14.61 1.28 -7.26
N ILE A 71 -15.14 0.49 -8.22
CA ILE A 71 -15.77 -0.81 -7.90
C ILE A 71 -14.80 -1.76 -7.17
N TYR A 72 -13.49 -1.64 -7.43
CA TYR A 72 -12.46 -2.46 -6.79
C TYR A 72 -12.05 -1.94 -5.40
N PHE A 73 -12.55 -0.78 -4.99
CA PHE A 73 -12.09 -0.11 -3.77
C PHE A 73 -12.25 -0.97 -2.52
N SER A 74 -13.44 -1.52 -2.28
CA SER A 74 -13.74 -2.24 -1.04
C SER A 74 -12.79 -3.40 -0.81
N ASP A 75 -12.57 -4.21 -1.84
CA ASP A 75 -11.68 -5.39 -1.77
C ASP A 75 -10.23 -4.96 -1.54
N ARG A 76 -9.79 -3.90 -2.23
CA ARG A 76 -8.41 -3.40 -2.09
C ARG A 76 -8.18 -2.70 -0.76
N TYR A 77 -9.19 -2.03 -0.21
CA TYR A 77 -9.18 -1.42 1.11
C TYR A 77 -9.11 -2.49 2.22
N GLN A 78 -9.92 -3.54 2.12
CA GLN A 78 -9.86 -4.65 3.07
C GLN A 78 -8.50 -5.34 3.04
N TYR A 79 -7.97 -5.62 1.85
CA TYR A 79 -6.64 -6.19 1.67
C TYR A 79 -5.53 -5.29 2.26
N ALA A 80 -5.67 -3.98 2.12
CA ALA A 80 -4.77 -3.02 2.72
C ALA A 80 -4.77 -3.09 4.27
N LEU A 81 -5.94 -3.21 4.89
CA LEU A 81 -6.05 -3.33 6.36
C LEU A 81 -5.44 -4.63 6.89
N GLU A 82 -5.56 -5.73 6.14
CA GLU A 82 -5.00 -7.03 6.50
C GLU A 82 -3.47 -7.04 6.45
N HIS A 83 -2.88 -6.33 5.49
CA HIS A 83 -1.46 -6.39 5.19
C HIS A 83 -0.63 -5.17 5.65
N MET A 84 -1.26 -4.05 6.00
CA MET A 84 -0.57 -2.82 6.45
C MET A 84 -0.89 -2.44 7.89
N ARG A 85 -0.70 -3.39 8.81
CA ARG A 85 -0.92 -3.22 10.26
C ARG A 85 -0.13 -2.06 10.87
N PHE A 86 1.00 -1.69 10.24
CA PHE A 86 1.91 -0.64 10.71
C PHE A 86 1.89 0.64 9.85
N ALA A 87 0.90 0.83 8.99
CA ALA A 87 0.80 2.08 8.25
C ALA A 87 0.74 3.27 9.23
N ARG A 88 1.50 4.32 8.89
CA ARG A 88 1.68 5.49 9.76
C ARG A 88 0.54 6.50 9.59
N SER A 89 -0.20 6.44 8.48
CA SER A 89 -1.30 7.35 8.19
C SER A 89 -2.32 6.75 7.21
N ALA A 90 -3.46 7.41 7.07
CA ALA A 90 -4.50 7.03 6.11
C ALA A 90 -4.04 7.22 4.66
N GLU A 91 -3.17 8.19 4.39
CA GLU A 91 -2.59 8.45 3.07
C GLU A 91 -1.74 7.27 2.58
N VAL A 92 -0.97 6.63 3.47
CA VAL A 92 -0.22 5.41 3.14
C VAL A 92 -1.15 4.27 2.76
N ILE A 93 -2.26 4.13 3.49
CA ILE A 93 -3.30 3.15 3.13
C ILE A 93 -3.90 3.50 1.77
N ALA A 94 -4.27 4.76 1.55
CA ALA A 94 -4.86 5.23 0.30
C ALA A 94 -3.95 4.98 -0.90
N GLU A 95 -2.65 5.26 -0.81
CA GLU A 95 -1.69 5.01 -1.89
C GLU A 95 -1.64 3.52 -2.28
N TYR A 96 -1.62 2.63 -1.30
CA TYR A 96 -1.63 1.20 -1.56
C TYR A 96 -2.96 0.74 -2.19
N VAL A 97 -4.09 1.26 -1.69
CA VAL A 97 -5.42 0.96 -2.22
C VAL A 97 -5.52 1.45 -3.66
N PHE A 98 -5.04 2.66 -3.95
CA PHE A 98 -4.96 3.24 -5.29
C PHE A 98 -4.18 2.34 -6.25
N ASN A 99 -2.98 1.90 -5.87
CA ASN A 99 -2.18 0.98 -6.68
C ASN A 99 -2.94 -0.33 -6.97
N GLY A 100 -3.67 -0.83 -5.98
CA GLY A 100 -4.55 -1.97 -6.12
C GLY A 100 -5.68 -1.76 -7.13
N VAL A 101 -6.42 -0.66 -6.98
CA VAL A 101 -7.56 -0.29 -7.82
C VAL A 101 -7.12 -0.08 -9.26
N LEU A 102 -6.05 0.69 -9.47
CA LEU A 102 -5.51 0.96 -10.80
C LEU A 102 -5.03 -0.31 -11.50
N SER A 103 -4.45 -1.25 -10.75
CA SER A 103 -4.02 -2.55 -11.27
C SER A 103 -5.20 -3.39 -11.76
N GLU A 104 -6.27 -3.51 -10.98
CA GLU A 104 -7.47 -4.25 -11.39
C GLU A 104 -8.17 -3.60 -12.58
N TRP A 105 -8.32 -2.28 -12.57
CA TRP A 105 -8.86 -1.53 -13.70
C TRP A 105 -8.07 -1.78 -15.00
N THR A 106 -6.75 -1.67 -14.94
CA THR A 106 -5.88 -1.85 -16.11
C THR A 106 -5.87 -3.30 -16.62
N LYS A 107 -5.99 -4.29 -15.72
CA LYS A 107 -6.18 -5.70 -16.11
C LYS A 107 -7.50 -5.88 -16.86
N GLN A 108 -8.58 -5.25 -16.39
CA GLN A 108 -9.88 -5.34 -17.03
C GLN A 108 -9.89 -4.68 -18.41
N LEU A 109 -9.23 -3.53 -18.58
CA LEU A 109 -9.11 -2.86 -19.87
C LEU A 109 -8.42 -3.76 -20.92
N ARG A 110 -7.27 -4.35 -20.56
CA ARG A 110 -6.55 -5.28 -21.46
C ARG A 110 -7.37 -6.50 -21.85
N ARG A 111 -8.18 -7.03 -20.93
CA ARG A 111 -9.06 -8.18 -21.25
C ARG A 111 -10.15 -7.81 -22.25
N GLN A 112 -10.63 -6.57 -22.25
CA GLN A 112 -11.62 -6.10 -23.21
C GLN A 112 -11.01 -5.87 -24.59
N GLU A 113 -9.80 -5.28 -24.65
CA GLU A 113 -9.07 -5.09 -25.91
C GLU A 113 -8.80 -6.43 -26.62
N VAL A 114 -8.42 -7.46 -25.86
CA VAL A 114 -8.18 -8.81 -26.43
C VAL A 114 -9.48 -9.48 -26.92
N LYS A 115 -10.63 -9.17 -26.34
CA LYS A 115 -11.93 -9.78 -26.70
C LYS A 115 -12.67 -9.06 -27.84
N GLY A 116 -12.33 -7.81 -28.14
CA GLY A 116 -12.97 -7.00 -29.18
C GLY A 116 -12.32 -7.10 -30.56
N GLY A 117 -11.38 -8.03 -30.75
CA GLY A 117 -10.53 -8.14 -31.95
C GLY A 117 -10.91 -9.24 -32.95
N ASP A 118 -12.12 -9.80 -32.90
CA ASP A 118 -12.64 -10.79 -33.85
C ASP A 118 -13.60 -10.17 -34.88
#